data_AF-A0A9Q3F4P2-F1
#
_entry.id   AF-A0A9Q3F4P2-F1
#
_cell.length_a   1.000
_cell.length_b   1.000
_cell.length_c   1.000
_cell.angle_alpha   90.00
_cell.angle_beta   90.00
_cell.angle_gamma   90.00
#
_symmetry.space_group_name_H-M   'P 1'
#
loop_
_entity.id
_entity.type
_entity.pdbx_description
1 polymer ?
#
loop_
_entity_poly.entity_id
_entity_poly.type
_entity_poly.pdbx_seq_one_letter_code
_entity_poly.pdbx_strand_id
1 'polypeptide(L)'
;MDTEGEVLSKQSIVKLNRQNWIWWQQQLKYAFLHKGYNNLFNSKWTKTNKSTPEFIKANAFGMSTLLSTVSEELQQVLLQKEYFLKSLKAFSKACGKNSMITLCQQLFELVNLTYNPNTSLANQAYKFTDLYQSFQNCAAGNTFQMDIGEGAAASILIISIGQDSSLTSLVQTLYYATPLNLEQITNRLLIKDSHRTKKITNSTLYLSQSKPLYQPPHLNHSSTSQFTKSASTTRGHPRSYPSGG
;
A
#
# COMPACT_ATOMS: atom_id res chain seq x y z
N MET A 1 3.55 23.94 43.45
CA MET A 1 2.23 23.30 43.35
C MET A 1 1.91 23.31 41.86
N ASP A 2 2.50 22.33 41.19
CA ASP A 2 2.47 22.19 39.74
C ASP A 2 1.08 21.74 39.32
N THR A 3 0.46 22.50 38.43
CA THR A 3 -0.65 22.00 37.61
C THR A 3 -0.17 22.02 36.18
N GLU A 4 0.47 20.92 35.81
CA GLU A 4 0.65 20.52 34.43
C GLU A 4 -0.74 20.45 33.79
N GLY A 5 -1.10 21.52 33.08
CA GLY A 5 -2.25 21.54 32.18
C GLY A 5 -1.94 20.59 31.03
N GLU A 6 -2.47 19.38 31.14
CA GLU A 6 -2.50 18.33 30.13
C GLU A 6 -2.89 18.93 28.76
N VAL A 7 -1.89 19.18 27.92
CA VAL A 7 -2.10 19.60 26.52
C VAL A 7 -2.56 18.35 25.75
N LEU A 8 -3.83 18.00 25.90
CA LEU A 8 -4.51 17.12 24.96
C LEU A 8 -4.54 17.85 23.62
N SER A 9 -3.61 17.51 22.72
CA SER A 9 -3.59 18.01 21.35
C SER A 9 -4.95 17.69 20.71
N LYS A 10 -5.85 18.68 20.63
CA LYS A 10 -7.06 18.61 19.80
C LYS A 10 -6.57 18.43 18.37
N GLN A 11 -6.56 17.20 17.88
CA GLN A 11 -6.39 16.92 16.46
C GLN A 11 -7.49 17.70 15.72
N SER A 12 -7.11 18.81 15.09
CA SER A 12 -8.05 19.62 14.32
C SER A 12 -8.32 18.91 13.02
N ILE A 13 -9.59 18.65 12.72
CA ILE A 13 -9.99 18.15 11.40
C ILE A 13 -9.56 19.19 10.36
N VAL A 14 -8.76 18.78 9.38
CA VAL A 14 -8.35 19.62 8.25
C VAL A 14 -9.60 20.15 7.54
N LYS A 15 -9.60 21.39 7.03
CA LYS A 15 -10.77 21.93 6.32
C LYS A 15 -11.05 21.15 5.03
N LEU A 16 -12.32 20.82 4.77
CA LEU A 16 -12.79 20.20 3.53
C LEU A 16 -12.59 21.16 2.35
N ASN A 17 -11.99 20.67 1.28
CA ASN A 17 -12.01 21.26 -0.04
C ASN A 17 -12.44 20.19 -1.06
N ARG A 18 -12.52 20.57 -2.34
CA ARG A 18 -12.97 19.66 -3.40
C ARG A 18 -12.04 18.45 -3.61
N GLN A 19 -10.79 18.52 -3.17
CA GLN A 19 -9.76 17.51 -3.46
C GLN A 19 -9.51 16.53 -2.31
N ASN A 20 -9.88 16.87 -1.07
CA ASN A 20 -9.53 16.08 0.11
C ASN A 20 -10.71 15.31 0.73
N TRP A 21 -11.82 15.15 -0.01
CA TRP A 21 -13.06 14.54 0.49
C TRP A 21 -12.85 13.20 1.23
N ILE A 22 -12.06 12.27 0.66
CA ILE A 22 -11.87 10.92 1.23
C ILE A 22 -11.20 10.99 2.60
N TRP A 23 -10.06 11.69 2.68
CA TRP A 23 -9.31 11.88 3.92
C TRP A 23 -10.14 12.62 4.97
N TRP A 24 -10.78 13.71 4.54
CA TRP A 24 -11.64 14.51 5.41
C TRP A 24 -12.81 13.70 5.98
N GLN A 25 -13.49 12.90 5.15
CA GLN A 25 -14.61 12.07 5.57
C GLN A 25 -14.17 11.04 6.62
N GLN A 26 -12.96 10.48 6.51
CA GLN A 26 -12.41 9.55 7.48
C GLN A 26 -12.17 10.22 8.84
N GLN A 27 -11.52 11.40 8.85
CA GLN A 27 -11.30 12.18 10.08
C GLN A 27 -12.62 12.56 10.76
N LEU A 28 -13.61 12.97 9.97
CA LEU A 28 -14.95 13.29 10.48
C LEU A 28 -15.62 12.08 11.14
N LYS A 29 -15.54 10.88 10.52
CA LYS A 29 -16.09 9.64 11.10
C LYS A 29 -15.46 9.31 12.45
N TYR A 30 -14.14 9.43 12.57
CA TYR A 30 -13.45 9.20 13.85
C TYR A 30 -13.92 10.18 14.94
N ALA A 31 -14.04 11.48 14.62
CA ALA A 31 -14.51 12.47 15.59
C ALA A 31 -15.92 12.17 16.13
N PHE A 32 -16.82 11.68 15.27
CA PHE A 32 -18.18 11.33 15.67
C PHE A 32 -18.24 10.01 16.45
N LEU A 33 -17.37 9.05 16.12
CA LEU A 33 -17.23 7.80 16.87
C LEU A 33 -16.82 8.10 18.32
N HIS A 34 -15.79 8.94 18.52
CA HIS A 34 -15.34 9.33 19.87
C HIS A 34 -16.39 10.10 20.67
N LYS A 35 -17.30 10.82 20.00
CA LYS A 35 -18.41 11.53 20.64
C LYS A 35 -19.66 10.68 20.86
N GLY A 36 -19.68 9.43 20.41
CA GLY A 36 -20.84 8.55 20.52
C GLY A 36 -21.97 8.86 19.52
N TYR A 37 -21.70 9.63 18.47
CA TYR A 37 -22.70 10.06 17.48
C TYR A 37 -22.61 9.32 16.14
N ASN A 38 -22.00 8.12 16.13
CA ASN A 38 -21.83 7.32 14.91
C ASN A 38 -23.17 6.95 14.23
N ASN A 39 -24.26 6.88 15.02
CA ASN A 39 -25.61 6.60 14.52
C ASN A 39 -26.09 7.60 13.45
N LEU A 40 -25.53 8.82 13.42
CA LEU A 40 -25.86 9.82 12.39
C LEU A 40 -25.48 9.42 10.97
N PHE A 41 -24.49 8.54 10.80
CA PHE A 41 -24.13 8.02 9.47
C PHE A 41 -25.10 6.93 8.99
N ASN A 42 -25.94 6.40 9.88
CA ASN A 42 -26.93 5.38 9.54
C ASN A 42 -28.23 6.04 9.03
N SER A 43 -28.50 5.88 7.73
CA SER A 43 -29.69 6.47 7.10
C SER A 43 -31.01 5.90 7.62
N LYS A 44 -31.04 4.68 8.14
CA LYS A 44 -32.25 4.07 8.73
C LYS A 44 -32.51 4.69 10.11
N TRP A 45 -31.48 4.70 10.96
CA TRP A 45 -31.57 5.29 12.30
C TRP A 45 -31.97 6.77 12.27
N THR A 46 -31.33 7.56 11.39
CA THR A 46 -31.64 9.00 11.25
C THR A 46 -33.07 9.26 10.77
N LYS A 47 -33.69 8.37 10.00
CA LYS A 47 -35.09 8.52 9.60
C LYS A 47 -36.04 8.21 10.76
N THR A 48 -35.73 7.16 11.53
CA THR A 48 -36.57 6.71 12.66
C THR A 48 -36.50 7.65 13.86
N ASN A 49 -35.35 8.26 14.11
CA ASN A 49 -35.10 8.99 15.36
C ASN A 49 -35.15 10.52 15.22
N LYS A 50 -35.63 11.09 14.10
CA LYS A 50 -35.55 12.55 13.83
C LYS A 50 -36.07 13.46 14.95
N SER A 51 -37.08 13.00 15.69
CA SER A 51 -37.71 13.79 16.76
C SER A 51 -37.14 13.48 18.15
N THR A 52 -36.18 12.56 18.28
CA THR A 52 -35.63 12.20 19.58
C THR A 52 -34.63 13.27 20.05
N PRO A 53 -34.53 13.52 21.37
CA PRO A 53 -33.52 14.41 21.93
C PRO A 53 -32.08 14.01 21.58
N GLU A 54 -31.82 12.70 21.47
CA GLU A 54 -30.53 12.16 21.06
C GLU A 54 -30.18 12.60 19.63
N PHE A 55 -31.12 12.43 18.67
CA PHE A 55 -30.90 12.88 17.31
C PHE A 55 -30.69 14.38 17.23
N ILE A 56 -31.50 15.18 17.94
CA ILE A 56 -31.39 16.65 17.90
C ILE A 56 -30.00 17.09 18.37
N LYS A 57 -29.53 16.55 19.50
CA LYS A 57 -28.19 16.85 20.05
C LYS A 57 -27.08 16.42 19.10
N ALA A 58 -27.13 15.18 18.62
CA ALA A 58 -26.14 14.66 17.70
C ALA A 58 -26.12 15.49 16.40
N ASN A 59 -27.28 15.81 15.85
CA ASN A 59 -27.42 16.57 14.62
C ASN A 59 -26.89 18.01 14.77
N ALA A 60 -27.18 18.67 15.89
CA ALA A 60 -26.65 20.01 16.19
C ALA A 60 -25.11 19.98 16.27
N PHE A 61 -24.55 18.99 16.99
CA PHE A 61 -23.10 18.77 17.01
C PHE A 61 -22.56 18.55 15.59
N GLY A 62 -23.24 17.72 14.80
CA GLY A 62 -22.81 17.41 13.46
C GLY A 62 -22.81 18.62 12.53
N MET A 63 -23.87 19.43 12.55
CA MET A 63 -23.95 20.67 11.78
C MET A 63 -22.90 21.69 12.21
N SER A 64 -22.66 21.86 13.52
CA SER A 64 -21.59 22.72 14.04
C SER A 64 -20.21 22.23 13.60
N THR A 65 -19.98 20.92 13.61
CA THR A 65 -18.72 20.33 13.17
C THR A 65 -18.52 20.59 11.68
N LEU A 66 -19.54 20.36 10.85
CA LEU A 66 -19.48 20.67 9.41
C LEU A 66 -19.14 22.13 9.17
N LEU A 67 -19.79 23.07 9.87
CA LEU A 67 -19.53 24.50 9.70
C LEU A 67 -18.06 24.86 10.00
N SER A 68 -17.49 24.27 11.06
CA SER A 68 -16.10 24.53 11.47
C SER A 68 -15.03 23.85 10.60
N THR A 69 -15.40 22.79 9.87
CA THR A 69 -14.46 21.91 9.17
C THR A 69 -14.60 21.97 7.64
N VAL A 70 -15.38 22.91 7.12
CA VAL A 70 -15.61 23.12 5.68
C VAL A 70 -14.98 24.44 5.25
N SER A 71 -14.34 24.46 4.08
CA SER A 71 -13.80 25.69 3.49
C SER A 71 -14.89 26.66 3.04
N GLU A 72 -14.54 27.94 2.94
CA GLU A 72 -15.47 29.01 2.55
C GLU A 72 -16.16 28.74 1.21
N GLU A 73 -15.42 28.20 0.22
CA GLU A 73 -15.97 27.85 -1.10
C GLU A 73 -17.14 26.84 -1.06
N LEU A 74 -17.19 26.02 -0.01
CA LEU A 74 -18.19 24.97 0.16
C LEU A 74 -19.28 25.35 1.18
N GLN A 75 -19.16 26.48 1.89
CA GLN A 75 -20.17 26.90 2.89
C GLN A 75 -21.56 27.08 2.29
N GLN A 76 -21.65 27.55 1.03
CA GLN A 76 -22.91 27.65 0.29
C GLN A 76 -23.71 26.33 0.18
N VAL A 77 -23.02 25.18 0.25
CA VAL A 77 -23.64 23.85 0.23
C VAL A 77 -24.42 23.57 1.53
N LEU A 78 -24.03 24.19 2.65
CA LEU A 78 -24.71 24.06 3.95
C LEU A 78 -26.04 24.80 4.00
N LEU A 79 -26.11 25.97 3.37
CA LEU A 79 -27.27 26.87 3.43
C LEU A 79 -28.56 26.22 2.89
N GLN A 80 -28.45 25.13 2.14
CA GLN A 80 -29.56 24.48 1.46
C GLN A 80 -30.01 23.16 2.12
N LYS A 81 -29.49 22.80 3.30
CA LYS A 81 -29.66 21.45 3.88
C LYS A 81 -30.03 21.49 5.36
N GLU A 82 -31.09 20.76 5.67
CA GLU A 82 -31.82 20.82 6.95
C GLU A 82 -31.13 20.09 8.11
N TYR A 83 -30.31 19.06 7.82
CA TYR A 83 -29.65 18.25 8.86
C TYR A 83 -28.40 17.54 8.33
N PHE A 84 -27.52 17.13 9.24
CA PHE A 84 -26.15 16.65 9.02
C PHE A 84 -26.03 15.66 7.86
N LEU A 85 -26.84 14.60 7.85
CA LEU A 85 -26.72 13.55 6.83
C LEU A 85 -27.06 14.05 5.42
N LYS A 86 -28.02 14.98 5.28
CA LYS A 86 -28.32 15.63 3.99
C LYS A 86 -27.15 16.51 3.55
N SER A 87 -26.58 17.28 4.47
CA SER A 87 -25.42 18.14 4.20
C SER A 87 -24.20 17.34 3.77
N LEU A 88 -23.89 16.24 4.48
CA LEU A 88 -22.80 15.34 4.16
C LEU A 88 -22.93 14.74 2.75
N LYS A 89 -24.14 14.33 2.35
CA LYS A 89 -24.41 13.87 0.97
C LYS A 89 -24.20 14.99 -0.05
N ALA A 90 -24.66 16.20 0.23
CA ALA A 90 -24.47 17.34 -0.66
C ALA A 90 -22.99 17.70 -0.84
N PHE A 91 -22.20 17.66 0.23
CA PHE A 91 -20.76 17.86 0.14
C PHE A 91 -20.06 16.78 -0.66
N SER A 92 -20.44 15.52 -0.47
CA SER A 92 -19.88 14.42 -1.27
C SER A 92 -20.08 14.66 -2.77
N LYS A 93 -21.24 15.21 -3.16
CA LYS A 93 -21.54 15.59 -4.53
C LYS A 93 -20.73 16.81 -4.99
N ALA A 94 -20.67 17.85 -4.16
CA ALA A 94 -19.94 19.09 -4.48
C ALA A 94 -18.42 18.89 -4.61
N CYS A 95 -17.86 17.99 -3.82
CA CYS A 95 -16.46 17.58 -3.89
C CYS A 95 -16.21 16.49 -4.96
N GLY A 96 -17.20 16.24 -5.82
CA GLY A 96 -17.04 15.34 -6.95
C GLY A 96 -16.86 13.88 -6.60
N LYS A 97 -17.18 13.41 -5.37
CA LYS A 97 -17.03 12.00 -4.96
C LYS A 97 -17.63 11.03 -5.99
N ASN A 98 -18.76 11.43 -6.58
CA ASN A 98 -19.48 10.71 -7.62
C ASN A 98 -19.63 11.62 -8.85
N SER A 99 -18.52 12.20 -9.31
CA SER A 99 -18.48 12.92 -10.60
C SER A 99 -17.80 12.06 -11.65
N MET A 100 -18.16 12.28 -12.92
CA MET A 100 -17.48 11.63 -14.05
C MET A 100 -15.96 11.90 -14.03
N ILE A 101 -15.55 13.11 -13.65
CA ILE A 101 -14.12 13.47 -13.59
C ILE A 101 -13.39 12.58 -12.57
N THR A 102 -13.92 12.43 -11.36
CA THR A 102 -13.32 11.58 -10.32
C THR A 102 -13.31 10.11 -10.73
N LEU A 103 -14.39 9.64 -11.36
CA LEU A 103 -14.48 8.28 -11.88
C LEU A 103 -13.41 8.03 -12.96
N CYS A 104 -13.25 8.97 -13.90
CA CYS A 104 -12.21 8.93 -14.93
C CYS A 104 -10.79 9.02 -14.33
N GLN A 105 -10.58 9.81 -13.29
CA GLN A 105 -9.29 9.88 -12.58
C GLN A 105 -8.95 8.55 -11.92
N GLN A 106 -9.90 7.92 -11.24
CA GLN A 106 -9.69 6.59 -10.64
C GLN A 106 -9.46 5.51 -11.69
N LEU A 107 -10.19 5.55 -12.81
CA LEU A 107 -9.94 4.68 -13.95
C LEU A 107 -8.53 4.88 -14.50
N PHE A 108 -8.12 6.13 -14.68
CA PHE A 108 -6.79 6.48 -15.18
C PHE A 108 -5.69 5.98 -14.24
N GLU A 109 -5.82 6.19 -12.93
CA GLU A 109 -4.88 5.67 -11.93
C GLU A 109 -4.81 4.14 -11.93
N LEU A 110 -5.96 3.46 -12.07
CA LEU A 110 -6.04 2.01 -12.12
C LEU A 110 -5.35 1.44 -13.37
N VAL A 111 -5.63 1.99 -14.55
CA VAL A 111 -5.10 1.51 -15.84
C VAL A 111 -3.62 1.84 -16.00
N ASN A 112 -3.17 2.97 -15.46
CA ASN A 112 -1.76 3.39 -15.52
C ASN A 112 -0.96 2.97 -14.30
N LEU A 113 -1.49 2.08 -13.44
CA LEU A 113 -0.69 1.52 -12.37
C LEU A 113 0.46 0.71 -12.97
N THR A 114 1.69 1.08 -12.66
CA THR A 114 2.90 0.37 -13.10
C THR A 114 3.61 -0.25 -11.91
N TYR A 115 4.09 -1.48 -12.07
CA TYR A 115 4.87 -2.15 -11.06
C TYR A 115 6.20 -1.43 -10.81
N ASN A 116 6.52 -1.24 -9.52
CA ASN A 116 7.83 -0.76 -9.09
C ASN A 116 8.69 -1.96 -8.68
N PRO A 117 9.79 -2.29 -9.41
CA PRO A 117 10.67 -3.42 -9.10
C PRO A 117 11.30 -3.38 -7.71
N ASN A 118 11.38 -2.19 -7.09
CA ASN A 118 11.88 -2.02 -5.72
C ASN A 118 10.85 -2.40 -4.65
N THR A 119 9.65 -2.81 -5.04
CA THR A 119 8.56 -3.22 -4.14
C THR A 119 8.15 -4.67 -4.37
N SER A 120 7.49 -5.28 -3.39
CA SER A 120 7.04 -6.66 -3.50
C SER A 120 5.85 -6.80 -4.45
N LEU A 121 5.66 -8.00 -5.03
CA LEU A 121 4.49 -8.31 -5.85
C LEU A 121 3.20 -8.26 -5.01
N ALA A 122 3.31 -8.57 -3.71
CA ALA A 122 2.20 -8.44 -2.78
C ALA A 122 1.76 -6.98 -2.63
N ASN A 123 2.71 -6.05 -2.48
CA ASN A 123 2.41 -4.62 -2.39
C ASN A 123 1.72 -4.11 -3.66
N GLN A 124 2.18 -4.56 -4.83
CA GLN A 124 1.52 -4.24 -6.11
C GLN A 124 0.08 -4.75 -6.16
N ALA A 125 -0.16 -6.00 -5.75
CA ALA A 125 -1.48 -6.60 -5.77
C ALA A 125 -2.45 -5.89 -4.80
N TYR A 126 -1.98 -5.53 -3.59
CA TYR A 126 -2.79 -4.77 -2.65
C TYR A 126 -3.12 -3.37 -3.17
N LYS A 127 -2.12 -2.65 -3.69
CA LYS A 127 -2.34 -1.32 -4.27
C LYS A 127 -3.34 -1.35 -5.42
N PHE A 128 -3.25 -2.35 -6.30
CA PHE A 128 -4.22 -2.54 -7.37
C PHE A 128 -5.63 -2.80 -6.82
N THR A 129 -5.75 -3.71 -5.84
CA THR A 129 -7.05 -4.07 -5.24
C THR A 129 -7.70 -2.86 -4.57
N ASP A 130 -6.92 -2.03 -3.86
CA ASP A 130 -7.41 -0.80 -3.24
C ASP A 130 -7.93 0.20 -4.29
N LEU A 131 -7.18 0.41 -5.37
CA LEU A 131 -7.58 1.28 -6.48
C LEU A 131 -8.85 0.76 -7.17
N TYR A 132 -8.91 -0.55 -7.44
CA TYR A 132 -10.06 -1.18 -8.08
C TYR A 132 -11.32 -1.08 -7.21
N GLN A 133 -11.21 -1.35 -5.91
CA GLN A 133 -12.33 -1.20 -4.98
C GLN A 133 -12.79 0.27 -4.88
N SER A 134 -11.84 1.21 -4.89
CA SER A 134 -12.13 2.64 -4.90
C SER A 134 -12.91 3.05 -6.15
N PHE A 135 -12.48 2.57 -7.32
CA PHE A 135 -13.18 2.73 -8.61
C PHE A 135 -14.59 2.14 -8.57
N GLN A 136 -14.75 0.89 -8.13
CA GLN A 136 -16.08 0.26 -8.04
C GLN A 136 -17.03 1.03 -7.10
N ASN A 137 -16.52 1.52 -5.98
CA ASN A 137 -17.30 2.32 -5.04
C ASN A 137 -17.73 3.67 -5.65
N CYS A 138 -16.86 4.30 -6.45
CA CYS A 138 -17.22 5.52 -7.17
C CYS A 138 -18.23 5.22 -8.27
N ALA A 139 -17.99 4.20 -9.09
CA ALA A 139 -18.87 3.76 -10.16
C ALA A 139 -20.29 3.46 -9.67
N ALA A 140 -20.43 2.66 -8.60
CA ALA A 140 -21.72 2.35 -7.99
C ALA A 140 -22.46 3.57 -7.42
N GLY A 141 -21.73 4.64 -7.08
CA GLY A 141 -22.28 5.90 -6.60
C GLY A 141 -22.68 6.88 -7.71
N ASN A 142 -22.31 6.62 -8.96
CA ASN A 142 -22.55 7.49 -10.12
C ASN A 142 -23.83 7.08 -10.87
N THR A 143 -24.44 8.03 -11.57
CA THR A 143 -25.52 7.76 -12.55
C THR A 143 -24.99 7.26 -13.89
N PHE A 144 -23.67 7.37 -14.09
CA PHE A 144 -22.99 6.91 -15.30
C PHE A 144 -22.70 5.42 -15.16
N GLN A 145 -23.13 4.63 -16.14
CA GLN A 145 -22.78 3.21 -16.21
C GLN A 145 -21.35 3.08 -16.74
N MET A 146 -20.40 2.90 -15.83
CA MET A 146 -19.03 2.49 -16.14
C MET A 146 -18.67 1.36 -15.18
N ASP A 147 -18.27 0.22 -15.73
CA ASP A 147 -17.92 -0.95 -14.94
C ASP A 147 -16.70 -1.65 -15.55
N ILE A 148 -15.93 -2.30 -14.69
CA ILE A 148 -14.81 -3.16 -15.08
C ILE A 148 -15.10 -4.51 -14.45
N GLY A 149 -15.43 -5.50 -15.28
CA GLY A 149 -15.61 -6.87 -14.82
C GLY A 149 -14.29 -7.51 -14.36
N GLU A 150 -14.39 -8.61 -13.59
CA GLU A 150 -13.22 -9.26 -12.97
C GLU A 150 -12.13 -9.68 -13.96
N GLY A 151 -12.51 -10.15 -15.16
CA GLY A 151 -11.53 -10.54 -16.20
C GLY A 151 -10.77 -9.35 -16.78
N ALA A 152 -11.43 -8.20 -16.92
CA ALA A 152 -10.78 -6.96 -17.33
C ALA A 152 -9.86 -6.43 -16.22
N ALA A 153 -10.33 -6.45 -14.96
CA ALA A 153 -9.50 -6.09 -13.80
C ALA A 153 -8.25 -6.98 -13.70
N ALA A 154 -8.42 -8.29 -13.85
CA ALA A 154 -7.31 -9.25 -13.89
C ALA A 154 -6.31 -8.93 -15.00
N SER A 155 -6.81 -8.61 -16.20
CA SER A 155 -5.96 -8.24 -17.34
C SER A 155 -5.17 -6.96 -17.08
N ILE A 156 -5.80 -5.93 -16.50
CA ILE A 156 -5.12 -4.67 -16.14
C ILE A 156 -4.04 -4.94 -15.09
N LEU A 157 -4.30 -5.78 -14.08
CA LEU A 157 -3.28 -6.16 -13.10
C LEU A 157 -2.09 -6.88 -13.76
N ILE A 158 -2.34 -7.78 -14.70
CA ILE A 158 -1.27 -8.45 -15.46
C ILE A 158 -0.47 -7.44 -16.29
N ILE A 159 -1.15 -6.49 -16.95
CA ILE A 159 -0.48 -5.42 -17.71
C ILE A 159 0.39 -4.55 -16.80
N SER A 160 -0.08 -4.24 -15.58
CA SER A 160 0.65 -3.40 -14.61
C SER A 160 2.04 -3.93 -14.27
N ILE A 161 2.22 -5.25 -14.26
CA ILE A 161 3.51 -5.92 -13.99
C ILE A 161 4.27 -6.28 -15.27
N GLY A 162 3.60 -6.23 -16.42
CA GLY A 162 4.14 -6.65 -17.72
C GLY A 162 5.28 -5.77 -18.26
N GLN A 163 5.45 -4.57 -17.69
CA GLN A 163 6.53 -3.65 -18.06
C GLN A 163 7.91 -4.09 -17.52
N ASP A 164 7.95 -4.94 -16.50
CA ASP A 164 9.20 -5.48 -15.96
C ASP A 164 9.59 -6.79 -16.66
N SER A 165 10.68 -6.75 -17.43
CA SER A 165 11.21 -7.90 -18.17
C SER A 165 11.61 -9.07 -17.26
N SER A 166 11.91 -8.82 -15.97
CA SER A 166 12.19 -9.88 -15.00
C SER A 166 10.96 -10.72 -14.65
N LEU A 167 9.76 -10.22 -14.99
CA LEU A 167 8.47 -10.85 -14.72
C LEU A 167 7.84 -11.52 -15.94
N THR A 168 8.47 -11.47 -17.12
CA THR A 168 7.89 -12.01 -18.36
C THR A 168 7.39 -13.46 -18.22
N SER A 169 8.16 -14.34 -17.57
CA SER A 169 7.72 -15.73 -17.35
C SER A 169 6.48 -15.82 -16.45
N LEU A 170 6.39 -14.96 -15.44
CA LEU A 170 5.24 -14.92 -14.54
C LEU A 170 4.01 -14.40 -15.28
N VAL A 171 4.15 -13.28 -16.00
CA VAL A 171 3.10 -12.66 -16.83
C VAL A 171 2.49 -13.68 -17.78
N GLN A 172 3.31 -14.47 -18.47
CA GLN A 172 2.84 -15.53 -19.36
C GLN A 172 1.97 -16.56 -18.62
N THR A 173 2.39 -17.02 -17.44
CA THR A 173 1.61 -17.99 -16.64
C THR A 173 0.30 -17.42 -16.10
N LEU A 174 0.22 -16.10 -15.94
CA LEU A 174 -0.98 -15.40 -15.47
C LEU A 174 -2.00 -15.23 -16.60
N TYR A 175 -1.56 -14.93 -17.83
CA TYR A 175 -2.45 -14.86 -18.99
C TYR A 175 -3.17 -16.18 -19.28
N TYR A 176 -2.55 -17.32 -18.96
CA TYR A 176 -3.15 -18.65 -19.10
C TYR A 176 -3.94 -19.11 -17.86
N ALA A 177 -4.19 -18.24 -16.88
CA ALA A 177 -5.03 -18.59 -15.75
C ALA A 177 -6.49 -18.82 -16.19
N THR A 178 -7.08 -19.92 -15.73
CA THR A 178 -8.47 -20.29 -16.02
C THR A 178 -9.20 -20.66 -14.73
N PRO A 179 -10.29 -19.95 -14.38
CA PRO A 179 -10.79 -18.71 -14.99
C PRO A 179 -9.84 -17.51 -14.79
N LEU A 180 -9.82 -16.59 -15.76
CA LEU A 180 -9.10 -15.32 -15.61
C LEU A 180 -9.94 -14.36 -14.76
N ASN A 181 -9.69 -14.34 -13.44
CA ASN A 181 -10.34 -13.44 -12.50
C ASN A 181 -9.33 -12.78 -11.54
N LEU A 182 -9.75 -11.68 -10.93
CA LEU A 182 -8.86 -10.84 -10.13
C LEU A 182 -8.32 -11.57 -8.90
N GLU A 183 -9.15 -12.37 -8.24
CA GLU A 183 -8.79 -13.14 -7.05
C GLU A 183 -7.66 -14.14 -7.35
N GLN A 184 -7.79 -14.91 -8.44
CA GLN A 184 -6.79 -15.90 -8.83
C GLN A 184 -5.45 -15.25 -9.19
N ILE A 185 -5.47 -14.14 -9.93
CA ILE A 185 -4.24 -13.42 -10.27
C ILE A 185 -3.58 -12.87 -9.00
N THR A 186 -4.36 -12.24 -8.12
CA THR A 186 -3.87 -11.71 -6.84
C THR A 186 -3.22 -12.82 -6.01
N ASN A 187 -3.89 -13.97 -5.84
CA ASN A 187 -3.37 -15.10 -5.08
C ASN A 187 -2.05 -15.64 -5.67
N ARG A 188 -1.95 -15.76 -7.00
CA ARG A 188 -0.72 -16.21 -7.66
C ARG A 188 0.44 -15.22 -7.45
N LEU A 189 0.18 -13.91 -7.43
CA LEU A 189 1.19 -12.90 -7.11
C LEU A 189 1.69 -13.05 -5.67
N LEU A 190 0.79 -13.22 -4.70
CA LEU A 190 1.13 -13.42 -3.29
C LEU A 190 1.98 -14.69 -3.06
N ILE A 191 1.61 -15.79 -3.72
CA ILE A 191 2.38 -17.04 -3.69
C ILE A 191 3.78 -16.84 -4.28
N LYS A 192 3.87 -16.20 -5.47
CA LYS A 192 5.15 -15.96 -6.13
C LYS A 192 6.07 -15.07 -5.31
N ASP A 193 5.53 -14.04 -4.68
CA ASP A 193 6.25 -13.15 -3.77
C ASP A 193 6.83 -13.92 -2.58
N SER A 194 6.00 -14.76 -1.95
CA SER A 194 6.41 -15.64 -0.84
C SER A 194 7.57 -16.57 -1.24
N HIS A 195 7.54 -17.12 -2.46
CA HIS A 195 8.63 -17.94 -2.98
C HIS A 195 9.92 -17.13 -3.23
N ARG A 196 9.81 -15.89 -3.71
CA ARG A 196 10.97 -15.00 -3.87
C ARG A 196 11.63 -14.69 -2.53
N THR A 197 10.83 -14.35 -1.52
CA THR A 197 11.31 -14.12 -0.15
C THR A 197 12.02 -15.35 0.40
N LYS A 198 11.40 -16.53 0.31
CA LYS A 198 12.02 -17.81 0.74
C LYS A 198 13.35 -18.09 0.04
N LYS A 199 13.44 -17.84 -1.27
CA LYS A 199 14.69 -18.04 -2.03
C LYS A 199 15.81 -17.11 -1.54
N ILE A 200 15.49 -15.85 -1.26
CA ILE A 200 16.45 -14.87 -0.73
C ILE A 200 16.91 -15.27 0.67
N THR A 201 15.97 -15.63 1.56
CA THR A 201 16.28 -16.09 2.94
C THR A 201 17.15 -17.34 2.92
N ASN A 202 16.82 -18.34 2.11
CA ASN A 202 17.62 -19.55 2.00
C ASN A 202 19.03 -19.23 1.46
N SER A 203 19.14 -18.38 0.44
CA SER A 203 20.45 -17.99 -0.13
C SER A 203 21.32 -17.23 0.88
N THR A 204 20.73 -16.35 1.69
CA THR A 204 21.44 -15.64 2.77
C THR A 204 21.86 -16.59 3.90
N LEU A 205 21.02 -17.55 4.26
CA LEU A 205 21.38 -18.60 5.22
C LEU A 205 22.56 -19.45 4.72
N TYR A 206 22.53 -19.92 3.47
CA TYR A 206 23.64 -20.66 2.87
C TYR A 206 24.93 -19.83 2.79
N LEU A 207 24.85 -18.53 2.47
CA LEU A 207 26.02 -17.64 2.49
C LEU A 207 26.58 -17.44 3.91
N SER A 208 25.71 -17.39 4.93
CA SER A 208 26.14 -17.25 6.32
C SER A 208 26.80 -18.53 6.87
N GLN A 209 26.37 -19.70 6.39
CA GLN A 209 26.94 -21.00 6.75
C GLN A 209 28.22 -21.34 5.97
N SER A 210 28.47 -20.70 4.82
CA SER A 210 29.70 -20.85 4.02
C SER A 210 30.81 -19.87 4.40
N LYS A 211 30.62 -19.14 5.51
CA LYS A 211 31.65 -18.57 6.40
C LYS A 211 32.69 -19.58 6.94
N PRO A 212 33.88 -19.87 6.38
CA PRO A 212 34.86 -20.63 7.14
C PRO A 212 35.20 -19.84 8.43
N LEU A 213 35.11 -20.52 9.57
CA LEU A 213 35.71 -20.09 10.83
C LEU A 213 37.20 -19.89 10.58
N TYR A 214 37.62 -18.64 10.38
CA TYR A 214 39.04 -18.30 10.46
C TYR A 214 39.49 -18.55 11.90
N GLN A 215 40.09 -19.72 12.13
CA GLN A 215 40.94 -19.94 13.29
C GLN A 215 42.22 -19.12 13.07
N PRO A 216 42.57 -18.18 13.97
CA PRO A 216 43.84 -17.49 13.89
C PRO A 216 44.98 -18.50 14.16
N PRO A 217 46.14 -18.37 13.50
CA PRO A 217 47.27 -19.26 13.77
C PRO A 217 47.76 -19.04 15.21
N HIS A 218 47.71 -20.10 16.01
CA HIS A 218 48.44 -20.13 17.28
C HIS A 218 49.94 -20.07 16.98
N LEU A 219 50.57 -18.97 17.39
CA LEU A 219 52.02 -18.81 17.46
C LEU A 219 52.58 -19.80 18.50
N ASN A 220 53.25 -20.86 18.02
CA ASN A 220 54.04 -21.74 18.85
C ASN A 220 55.34 -21.05 19.28
N HIS A 221 55.48 -20.77 20.57
CA HIS A 221 56.75 -20.43 21.19
C HIS A 221 57.59 -21.71 21.40
N SER A 222 58.62 -21.84 20.56
CA SER A 222 60.00 -22.27 20.86
C SER A 222 60.27 -23.32 21.95
N SER A 223 60.91 -24.43 21.56
CA SER A 223 62.07 -25.01 22.27
C SER A 223 62.82 -26.03 21.38
N THR A 224 63.97 -25.59 20.87
CA THR A 224 65.26 -26.30 20.74
C THR A 224 65.28 -27.77 20.27
N SER A 225 65.76 -27.98 19.03
CA SER A 225 66.42 -29.22 18.61
C SER A 225 67.82 -28.87 18.10
N GLN A 226 68.83 -29.41 18.78
CA GLN A 226 70.22 -29.44 18.32
C GLN A 226 70.43 -30.56 17.29
N PHE A 227 71.54 -30.40 16.54
CA PHE A 227 72.28 -31.37 15.72
C PHE A 227 72.05 -31.43 14.19
N THR A 228 72.85 -30.57 13.53
CA THR A 228 73.88 -30.86 12.50
C THR A 228 73.56 -31.50 11.13
N LYS A 229 74.17 -30.84 10.11
CA LYS A 229 74.68 -31.34 8.80
C LYS A 229 73.59 -31.69 7.77
N SER A 230 73.59 -31.23 6.51
CA SER A 230 74.68 -30.98 5.56
C SER A 230 74.19 -30.12 4.37
N ALA A 231 75.12 -29.51 3.63
CA ALA A 231 74.96 -28.82 2.35
C ALA A 231 74.15 -29.61 1.29
N SER A 232 73.49 -29.00 0.31
CA SER A 232 74.10 -28.60 -0.98
C SER A 232 73.12 -27.85 -1.90
N THR A 233 73.73 -27.03 -2.74
CA THR A 233 73.28 -26.05 -3.74
C THR A 233 72.58 -26.64 -4.99
N THR A 234 71.68 -25.88 -5.64
CA THR A 234 71.80 -25.39 -7.06
C THR A 234 70.48 -25.31 -7.88
N ARG A 235 70.31 -24.14 -8.50
CA ARG A 235 69.47 -23.68 -9.63
C ARG A 235 69.04 -24.70 -10.70
N GLY A 236 67.90 -24.40 -11.36
CA GLY A 236 67.70 -24.66 -12.79
C GLY A 236 66.23 -24.61 -13.25
N HIS A 237 65.91 -23.69 -14.16
CA HIS A 237 64.58 -23.40 -14.73
C HIS A 237 64.37 -24.13 -16.10
N PRO A 238 63.23 -23.95 -16.81
CA PRO A 238 62.50 -25.02 -17.53
C PRO A 238 62.91 -25.22 -18.99
N ARG A 239 62.51 -26.36 -19.57
CA ARG A 239 62.72 -26.71 -20.98
C ARG A 239 61.44 -26.50 -21.80
N SER A 240 61.57 -25.71 -22.85
CA SER A 240 60.60 -25.44 -23.92
C SER A 240 60.52 -26.59 -24.95
N TYR A 241 59.36 -26.72 -25.59
CA TYR A 241 59.08 -27.65 -26.70
C TYR A 241 59.48 -27.04 -28.06
N PRO A 242 59.81 -27.85 -29.09
CA PRO A 242 60.05 -27.38 -30.45
C PRO A 242 58.82 -27.54 -31.36
N SER A 243 58.74 -26.69 -32.39
CA SER A 243 57.90 -26.89 -33.59
C SER A 243 58.65 -26.42 -34.83
N GLY A 244 58.74 -27.32 -35.81
CA GLY A 244 58.60 -27.05 -37.24
C GLY A 244 59.78 -26.41 -38.00
N GLY A 245 60.21 -27.10 -39.07
CA GLY A 245 60.99 -26.54 -40.16
C GLY A 245 62.31 -27.25 -40.40
#